data_AF-A0A7S3MH15-F1
#
_entry.id   AF-A0A7S3MH15-F1
#
_cell.length_a   1.000
_cell.length_b   1.000
_cell.length_c   1.000
_cell.angle_alpha   90.00
_cell.angle_beta   90.00
_cell.angle_gamma   90.00
#
_symmetry.space_group_name_H-M   'P 1'
#
loop_
_entity.id
_entity.type
_entity.pdbx_description
1 polymer ?
#
loop_
_entity_poly.entity_id
_entity_poly.type
_entity_poly.pdbx_seq_one_letter_code
_entity_poly.pdbx_strand_id
1 'polypeptide(L)'
;PWLQLYHLREHYDVFISYRWGMHDTEFTEALFDMLTNFSVGESNRAVEVFLDRKRLQEGRRFKSDFAAALTHSLIALPVVSSAALTRMIDHSPEAVDNVLLEWVIILECAAAKRLLKVYPILFGTRVQKQHLAQTAISDSSQPTVLTETMLRGGVEVGDFFAESIKDHLPHTVPSATLAQAAQLLQENGVIMSTSFVTYTVHSIV
;
A
#
# COMPACT_ATOMS: atom_id res chain seq x y z
N PRO A 1 -26.08 -3.21 11.54
CA PRO A 1 -25.27 -2.92 12.75
C PRO A 1 -24.39 -1.67 12.52
N TRP A 2 -24.52 -0.65 13.37
CA TRP A 2 -23.94 0.69 13.17
C TRP A 2 -22.46 0.82 13.60
N LEU A 3 -21.90 -0.20 14.24
CA LEU A 3 -20.50 -0.27 14.64
C LEU A 3 -19.89 -1.54 14.01
N GLN A 4 -19.07 -1.39 12.98
CA GLN A 4 -18.30 -2.51 12.43
C GLN A 4 -17.04 -2.70 13.27
N LEU A 5 -17.03 -3.71 14.14
CA LEU A 5 -15.82 -4.12 14.83
C LEU A 5 -14.84 -4.70 13.79
N TYR A 6 -13.62 -4.18 13.77
CA TYR A 6 -12.56 -4.58 12.85
C TYR A 6 -11.90 -5.89 13.32
N HIS A 7 -12.63 -7.00 13.23
CA HIS A 7 -12.06 -8.34 13.42
C HIS A 7 -11.48 -8.86 12.10
N LEU A 8 -10.46 -9.73 12.19
CA LEU A 8 -9.95 -10.49 11.06
C LEU A 8 -11.09 -11.33 10.48
N ARG A 9 -11.37 -11.17 9.18
CA ARG A 9 -12.41 -11.90 8.44
C ARG A 9 -11.82 -13.14 7.77
N GLU A 10 -12.69 -14.09 7.45
CA GLU A 10 -12.33 -15.30 6.69
C GLU A 10 -11.98 -14.99 5.22
N HIS A 11 -12.43 -13.83 4.71
CA HIS A 11 -12.29 -13.42 3.32
C HIS A 11 -12.22 -11.88 3.22
N TYR A 12 -11.57 -11.38 2.18
CA TYR A 12 -11.61 -9.97 1.79
C TYR A 12 -11.79 -9.83 0.27
N ASP A 13 -12.46 -8.77 -0.16
CA ASP A 13 -12.50 -8.41 -1.59
C ASP A 13 -11.17 -7.79 -2.02
N VAL A 14 -10.61 -6.93 -1.16
CA VAL A 14 -9.45 -6.08 -1.48
C VAL A 14 -8.44 -6.10 -0.35
N PHE A 15 -7.19 -6.42 -0.67
CA PHE A 15 -6.02 -6.23 0.19
C PHE A 15 -5.22 -5.00 -0.26
N ILE A 16 -4.97 -4.05 0.65
CA ILE A 16 -4.13 -2.88 0.37
C ILE A 16 -2.76 -3.08 1.00
N SER A 17 -1.72 -3.12 0.16
CA SER A 17 -0.31 -3.23 0.58
C SER A 17 0.39 -1.89 0.35
N TYR A 18 1.07 -1.34 1.36
CA TYR A 18 1.72 -0.05 1.26
C TYR A 18 2.84 0.12 2.29
N ARG A 19 3.74 1.07 2.03
CA ARG A 19 4.77 1.46 2.99
C ARG A 19 4.19 2.36 4.07
N TRP A 20 4.42 2.02 5.32
CA TRP A 20 4.10 2.94 6.43
C TRP A 20 4.96 4.20 6.34
N GLY A 21 4.29 5.33 6.25
CA GLY A 21 4.90 6.64 6.12
C GLY A 21 3.79 7.69 5.96
N MET A 22 4.14 8.95 6.18
CA MET A 22 3.15 10.04 6.22
C MET A 22 2.21 10.04 5.01
N HIS A 23 2.76 9.95 3.80
CA HIS A 23 1.98 10.13 2.57
C HIS A 23 1.22 8.88 2.14
N ASP A 24 1.87 7.72 2.16
CA ASP A 24 1.23 6.48 1.73
C ASP A 24 0.15 6.05 2.72
N THR A 25 0.33 6.31 4.02
CA THR A 25 -0.73 6.09 5.03
C THR A 25 -1.95 6.95 4.76
N GLU A 26 -1.80 8.26 4.55
CA GLU A 26 -2.95 9.14 4.27
C GLU A 26 -3.69 8.69 3.01
N PHE A 27 -2.94 8.35 1.95
CA PHE A 27 -3.51 7.88 0.71
C PHE A 27 -4.27 6.56 0.86
N THR A 28 -3.70 5.57 1.55
CA THR A 28 -4.35 4.25 1.71
C THR A 28 -5.53 4.28 2.66
N GLU A 29 -5.52 5.16 3.67
CA GLU A 29 -6.70 5.37 4.52
C GLU A 29 -7.86 5.99 3.72
N ALA A 30 -7.59 7.02 2.89
CA ALA A 30 -8.61 7.58 2.02
C ALA A 30 -9.13 6.57 0.99
N LEU A 31 -8.25 5.74 0.43
CA LEU A 31 -8.61 4.66 -0.49
C LEU A 31 -9.50 3.61 0.21
N PHE A 32 -9.16 3.23 1.44
CA PHE A 32 -9.96 2.31 2.26
C PHE A 32 -11.36 2.88 2.54
N ASP A 33 -11.45 4.12 2.99
CA ASP A 33 -12.73 4.77 3.29
C ASP A 33 -13.60 4.86 2.02
N MET A 34 -12.99 5.20 0.89
CA MET A 34 -13.69 5.25 -0.40
C MET A 34 -14.19 3.86 -0.83
N LEU A 35 -13.34 2.83 -0.79
CA LEU A 35 -13.72 1.47 -1.21
C LEU A 35 -14.83 0.88 -0.33
N THR A 36 -14.79 1.12 0.97
CA THR A 36 -15.80 0.61 1.91
C THR A 36 -17.18 1.25 1.76
N ASN A 37 -17.29 2.36 1.00
CA ASN A 37 -18.57 2.97 0.64
C ASN A 37 -19.23 2.33 -0.59
N PHE A 38 -18.55 1.44 -1.31
CA PHE A 38 -19.16 0.69 -2.40
C PHE A 38 -19.87 -0.58 -1.92
N SER A 39 -20.86 -0.97 -2.71
CA SER A 39 -21.55 -2.25 -2.56
C SER A 39 -21.36 -3.12 -3.80
N VAL A 40 -21.35 -4.44 -3.61
CA VAL A 40 -21.12 -5.43 -4.66
C VAL A 40 -22.14 -6.56 -4.62
N GLY A 41 -22.45 -7.12 -5.79
CA GLY A 41 -23.33 -8.28 -5.96
C GLY A 41 -24.82 -7.98 -5.75
N GLU A 42 -25.65 -8.98 -5.99
CA GLU A 42 -27.12 -8.88 -5.92
C GLU A 42 -27.63 -8.57 -4.49
N SER A 43 -26.90 -9.02 -3.47
CA SER A 43 -27.22 -8.76 -2.06
C SER A 43 -26.82 -7.37 -1.58
N ASN A 44 -26.22 -6.55 -2.45
CA ASN A 44 -25.75 -5.19 -2.15
C ASN A 44 -24.82 -5.12 -0.92
N ARG A 45 -24.01 -6.16 -0.71
CA ARG A 45 -23.09 -6.22 0.44
C ARG A 45 -21.98 -5.19 0.30
N ALA A 46 -21.51 -4.65 1.41
CA ALA A 46 -20.35 -3.76 1.41
C ALA A 46 -19.09 -4.49 0.93
N VAL A 47 -18.18 -3.74 0.29
CA VAL A 47 -16.85 -4.23 -0.06
C VAL A 47 -16.02 -4.46 1.21
N GLU A 48 -15.46 -5.65 1.33
CA GLU A 48 -14.61 -6.05 2.45
C GLU A 48 -13.15 -5.74 2.15
N VAL A 49 -12.63 -4.69 2.79
CA VAL A 49 -11.24 -4.25 2.58
C VAL A 49 -10.37 -4.62 3.79
N PHE A 50 -9.20 -5.18 3.50
CA PHE A 50 -8.10 -5.32 4.46
C PHE A 50 -7.12 -4.15 4.31
N LEU A 51 -6.97 -3.40 5.40
CA LEU A 51 -5.92 -2.41 5.60
C LEU A 51 -5.37 -2.63 7.02
N ASP A 52 -4.07 -2.87 7.12
CA ASP A 52 -3.40 -3.25 8.36
C ASP A 52 -3.71 -2.34 9.56
N ARG A 53 -3.59 -1.01 9.41
CA ARG A 53 -3.84 -0.01 10.47
C ARG A 53 -5.30 0.02 10.94
N LYS A 54 -6.23 -0.46 10.13
CA LYS A 54 -7.65 -0.52 10.48
C LYS A 54 -8.04 -1.88 11.04
N ARG A 55 -7.37 -2.97 10.64
CA ARG A 55 -7.80 -4.36 10.89
C ARG A 55 -6.90 -5.15 11.85
N LEU A 56 -5.66 -4.72 12.07
CA LEU A 56 -4.74 -5.36 13.01
C LEU A 56 -4.83 -4.69 14.39
N GLN A 57 -5.03 -5.50 15.42
CA GLN A 57 -5.06 -5.06 16.82
C GLN A 57 -3.65 -5.12 17.42
N GLU A 58 -3.30 -4.16 18.28
CA GLU A 58 -2.06 -4.20 19.06
C GLU A 58 -1.98 -5.50 19.87
N GLY A 59 -0.85 -6.21 19.79
CA GLY A 59 -0.61 -7.46 20.51
C GLY A 59 -0.84 -8.77 19.73
N ARG A 60 -1.23 -8.73 18.45
CA ARG A 60 -1.33 -9.93 17.59
C ARG A 60 -0.04 -10.23 16.81
N ARG A 61 0.08 -11.45 16.28
CA ARG A 61 1.16 -11.85 15.35
C ARG A 61 0.93 -11.22 13.97
N PHE A 62 1.26 -9.94 13.84
CA PHE A 62 1.05 -9.11 12.64
C PHE A 62 1.29 -9.84 11.30
N LYS A 63 2.38 -10.62 11.22
CA LYS A 63 2.78 -11.29 9.98
C LYS A 63 1.89 -12.45 9.54
N SER A 64 1.40 -13.23 10.50
CA SER A 64 0.49 -14.36 10.21
C SER A 64 -0.89 -13.84 9.81
N ASP A 65 -1.36 -12.79 10.50
CA ASP A 65 -2.68 -12.21 10.25
C ASP A 65 -2.78 -11.54 8.87
N PHE A 66 -1.78 -10.76 8.44
CA PHE A 66 -1.83 -10.16 7.10
C PHE A 66 -1.66 -11.22 6.01
N ALA A 67 -0.82 -12.25 6.22
CA ALA A 67 -0.62 -13.30 5.24
C ALA A 67 -1.92 -14.07 5.02
N ALA A 68 -2.60 -14.44 6.10
CA ALA A 68 -3.92 -15.07 6.04
C ALA A 68 -4.95 -14.16 5.34
N ALA A 69 -4.98 -12.86 5.66
CA ALA A 69 -5.87 -11.91 4.98
C ALA A 69 -5.59 -11.83 3.47
N LEU A 70 -4.32 -11.72 3.09
CA LEU A 70 -3.89 -11.62 1.70
C LEU A 70 -4.20 -12.89 0.89
N THR A 71 -3.93 -14.07 1.44
CA THR A 71 -4.18 -15.35 0.75
C THR A 71 -5.67 -15.67 0.59
N HIS A 72 -6.53 -14.99 1.35
CA HIS A 72 -8.00 -15.07 1.26
C HIS A 72 -8.63 -13.78 0.68
N SER A 73 -7.83 -12.96 -0.01
CA SER A 73 -8.30 -11.80 -0.74
C SER A 73 -8.60 -12.12 -2.21
N LEU A 74 -9.54 -11.41 -2.82
CA LEU A 74 -9.81 -11.53 -4.27
C LEU A 74 -8.89 -10.62 -5.10
N ILE A 75 -8.61 -9.41 -4.62
CA ILE A 75 -7.83 -8.39 -5.31
C ILE A 75 -6.73 -7.88 -4.38
N ALA A 76 -5.54 -7.62 -4.92
CA ALA A 76 -4.47 -6.92 -4.22
C ALA A 76 -4.18 -5.56 -4.87
N LEU A 77 -4.00 -4.53 -4.04
CA LEU A 77 -3.64 -3.16 -4.41
C LEU A 77 -2.27 -2.80 -3.79
N PRO A 78 -1.16 -3.17 -4.43
CA PRO A 78 0.15 -2.71 -4.01
C PRO A 78 0.36 -1.24 -4.38
N VAL A 79 0.63 -0.40 -3.38
CA VAL A 79 0.97 1.02 -3.56
C VAL A 79 2.48 1.13 -3.75
N VAL A 80 2.89 1.52 -4.95
CA VAL A 80 4.29 1.64 -5.36
C VAL A 80 4.63 3.12 -5.50
N SER A 81 5.00 3.75 -4.39
CA SER A 81 5.41 5.15 -4.37
C SER A 81 6.93 5.32 -4.44
N SER A 82 7.41 6.46 -4.92
CA SER A 82 8.85 6.77 -4.85
C SER A 82 9.40 6.75 -3.42
N ALA A 83 8.58 7.15 -2.45
CA ALA A 83 8.92 7.06 -1.03
C ALA A 83 9.03 5.60 -0.53
N ALA A 84 8.15 4.72 -0.99
CA ALA A 84 8.20 3.29 -0.67
C ALA A 84 9.48 2.63 -1.20
N LEU A 85 9.86 2.98 -2.44
CA LEU A 85 11.04 2.43 -3.13
C LEU A 85 12.35 3.00 -2.63
N THR A 86 12.41 4.28 -2.24
CA THR A 86 13.62 4.89 -1.66
C THR A 86 14.12 4.09 -0.46
N ARG A 87 13.22 3.52 0.34
CA ARG A 87 13.56 2.67 1.49
C ARG A 87 14.07 1.27 1.13
N MET A 88 13.95 0.86 -0.15
CA MET A 88 14.38 -0.43 -0.66
C MET A 88 15.69 -0.36 -1.45
N ILE A 89 16.21 0.84 -1.76
CA ILE A 89 17.48 1.02 -2.51
C ILE A 89 18.63 0.34 -1.77
N ASP A 90 18.76 0.59 -0.47
CA ASP A 90 19.83 0.04 0.37
C ASP A 90 19.37 -1.21 1.15
N HIS A 91 18.54 -2.04 0.54
CA HIS A 91 17.98 -3.23 1.21
C HIS A 91 19.08 -4.25 1.56
N SER A 92 19.08 -4.70 2.81
CA SER A 92 19.96 -5.78 3.29
C SER A 92 19.28 -7.15 3.11
N PRO A 93 19.95 -8.15 2.50
CA PRO A 93 19.42 -9.52 2.34
C PRO A 93 18.90 -10.17 3.62
N GLU A 94 19.52 -9.84 4.75
CA GLU A 94 19.26 -10.44 6.06
C GLU A 94 18.11 -9.74 6.81
N ALA A 95 17.66 -8.59 6.31
CA ALA A 95 16.55 -7.85 6.90
C ALA A 95 15.24 -8.22 6.22
N VAL A 96 14.20 -8.48 7.02
CA VAL A 96 12.85 -8.62 6.46
C VAL A 96 12.26 -7.24 6.20
N ASP A 97 11.90 -6.97 4.95
CA ASP A 97 11.08 -5.83 4.58
C ASP A 97 9.61 -6.28 4.48
N ASN A 98 8.72 -5.72 5.32
CA ASN A 98 7.33 -6.16 5.38
C ASN A 98 6.53 -5.86 4.09
N VAL A 99 6.83 -4.76 3.39
CA VAL A 99 6.14 -4.44 2.13
C VAL A 99 6.62 -5.37 1.04
N LEU A 100 7.93 -5.62 0.99
CA LEU A 100 8.50 -6.60 0.07
C LEU A 100 7.96 -8.01 0.34
N LEU A 101 7.80 -8.38 1.61
CA LEU A 101 7.17 -9.63 2.04
C LEU A 101 5.74 -9.75 1.52
N GLU A 102 4.92 -8.72 1.70
CA GLU A 102 3.56 -8.67 1.15
C GLU A 102 3.56 -8.80 -0.38
N TRP A 103 4.45 -8.10 -1.08
CA TRP A 103 4.54 -8.13 -2.54
C TRP A 103 4.96 -9.52 -3.05
N VAL A 104 5.89 -10.20 -2.38
CA VAL A 104 6.22 -11.60 -2.69
C VAL A 104 4.98 -12.49 -2.53
N ILE A 105 4.22 -12.34 -1.44
CA ILE A 105 2.99 -13.14 -1.24
C ILE A 105 1.93 -12.79 -2.29
N ILE A 106 1.79 -11.53 -2.71
CA ILE A 106 0.90 -11.11 -3.81
C ILE A 106 1.28 -11.83 -5.11
N LEU A 107 2.57 -11.82 -5.49
CA LEU A 107 3.05 -12.46 -6.71
C LEU A 107 2.75 -13.97 -6.70
N GLU A 108 3.03 -14.63 -5.58
CA GLU A 108 2.81 -16.07 -5.43
C GLU A 108 1.31 -16.43 -5.39
N CYS A 109 0.49 -15.61 -4.74
CA CYS A 109 -0.97 -15.80 -4.78
C CYS A 109 -1.56 -15.57 -6.17
N ALA A 110 -1.01 -14.62 -6.94
CA ALA A 110 -1.40 -14.43 -8.34
C ALA A 110 -0.98 -15.62 -9.21
N ALA A 111 0.26 -16.11 -9.07
CA ALA A 111 0.74 -17.29 -9.78
C ALA A 111 -0.07 -18.55 -9.45
N ALA A 112 -0.46 -18.72 -8.18
CA ALA A 112 -1.31 -19.81 -7.70
C ALA A 112 -2.81 -19.61 -8.00
N LYS A 113 -3.20 -18.53 -8.71
CA LYS A 113 -4.60 -18.18 -9.03
C LYS A 113 -5.50 -18.04 -7.80
N ARG A 114 -4.92 -17.65 -6.66
CA ARG A 114 -5.63 -17.29 -5.43
C ARG A 114 -6.17 -15.86 -5.51
N LEU A 115 -5.39 -14.95 -6.09
CA LEU A 115 -5.84 -13.60 -6.45
C LEU A 115 -6.45 -13.59 -7.85
N LEU A 116 -7.60 -12.92 -8.00
CA LEU A 116 -8.25 -12.71 -9.29
C LEU A 116 -7.53 -11.62 -10.09
N LYS A 117 -7.12 -10.53 -9.43
CA LYS A 117 -6.41 -9.39 -10.03
C LYS A 117 -5.45 -8.73 -9.05
N VAL A 118 -4.40 -8.12 -9.61
CA VAL A 118 -3.48 -7.23 -8.92
C VAL A 118 -3.52 -5.89 -9.65
N TYR A 119 -3.84 -4.80 -8.94
CA TYR A 119 -3.87 -3.45 -9.51
C TYR A 119 -2.85 -2.57 -8.77
N PRO A 120 -1.60 -2.50 -9.26
CA PRO A 120 -0.61 -1.62 -8.66
C PRO A 120 -1.02 -0.15 -8.85
N ILE A 121 -0.85 0.64 -7.80
CA ILE A 121 -1.08 2.08 -7.83
C ILE A 121 0.29 2.75 -7.70
N LEU A 122 0.74 3.38 -8.77
CA LEU A 122 2.07 3.98 -8.86
C LEU A 122 1.97 5.50 -8.83
N PHE A 123 2.80 6.15 -8.02
CA PHE A 123 2.94 7.61 -8.02
C PHE A 123 4.33 8.05 -7.58
N GLY A 124 4.77 9.16 -8.17
CA GLY A 124 6.08 9.74 -7.92
C GLY A 124 6.20 10.49 -6.60
N THR A 125 7.23 11.31 -6.52
CA THR A 125 7.54 12.20 -5.41
C THR A 125 6.40 13.20 -5.18
N ARG A 126 6.10 13.47 -3.91
CA ARG A 126 5.08 14.44 -3.50
C ARG A 126 5.73 15.72 -3.03
N VAL A 127 5.34 16.85 -3.62
CA VAL A 127 5.86 18.17 -3.25
C VAL A 127 4.71 19.02 -2.73
N GLN A 128 4.82 19.49 -1.49
CA GLN A 128 3.88 20.45 -0.93
C GLN A 128 4.11 21.80 -1.60
N LYS A 129 3.13 22.31 -2.35
CA LYS A 129 3.21 23.69 -2.83
C LYS A 129 2.96 24.62 -1.65
N GLN A 130 4.01 25.30 -1.21
CA GLN A 130 3.83 26.48 -0.39
C GLN A 130 3.28 27.58 -1.31
N HIS A 131 2.01 27.94 -1.12
CA HIS A 131 1.56 29.24 -1.62
C HIS A 131 2.30 30.30 -0.80
N LEU A 132 3.40 30.81 -1.33
CA LEU A 132 3.87 32.12 -0.94
C LEU A 132 2.71 33.06 -1.30
N ALA A 133 1.96 33.50 -0.30
CA ALA A 133 1.05 34.62 -0.48
C ALA A 133 1.92 35.79 -0.95
N GLN A 134 1.96 36.03 -2.25
CA GLN A 134 2.39 37.32 -2.78
C GLN A 134 1.38 38.30 -2.23
N THR A 135 1.75 38.98 -1.15
CA THR A 135 1.08 40.20 -0.70
C THR A 135 1.22 41.22 -1.82
N ALA A 136 0.27 41.20 -2.75
CA ALA A 136 -0.02 42.36 -3.56
C ALA A 136 -0.44 43.46 -2.57
N ILE A 137 0.49 44.36 -2.28
CA ILE A 137 0.17 45.64 -1.66
C ILE A 137 -0.60 46.40 -2.74
N SER A 138 -1.92 46.25 -2.74
CA SER A 138 -2.83 47.15 -3.42
C SER A 138 -3.84 47.62 -2.41
N ASP A 139 -3.68 48.90 -2.09
CA ASP A 139 -4.54 49.87 -1.44
C ASP A 139 -5.74 49.43 -0.58
N SER A 140 -5.83 50.16 0.51
CA SER A 140 -6.73 50.05 1.66
C SER A 140 -8.23 49.88 1.37
N SER A 141 -8.89 49.16 2.30
CA SER A 141 -10.30 49.29 2.74
C SER A 141 -11.30 48.15 2.55
N GLN A 142 -10.90 46.87 2.63
CA GLN A 142 -11.81 45.80 3.10
C GLN A 142 -11.08 44.73 3.94
N PRO A 143 -11.72 44.16 4.99
CA PRO A 143 -11.13 43.06 5.74
C PRO A 143 -11.21 41.78 4.88
N THR A 144 -10.06 41.33 4.38
CA THR A 144 -9.95 40.04 3.69
C THR A 144 -10.24 38.92 4.70
N VAL A 145 -11.45 38.37 4.66
CA VAL A 145 -11.77 37.11 5.36
C VAL A 145 -10.98 36.02 4.64
N LEU A 146 -9.82 35.64 5.19
CA LEU A 146 -9.07 34.48 4.75
C LEU A 146 -9.91 33.24 5.09
N THR A 147 -10.68 32.74 4.13
CA THR A 147 -11.34 31.44 4.25
C THR A 147 -10.26 30.36 4.40
N GLU A 148 -10.43 29.46 5.37
CA GLU A 148 -9.55 28.29 5.64
C GLU A 148 -9.12 27.51 4.38
N THR A 149 -9.92 27.59 3.32
CA THR A 149 -9.65 27.01 2.00
C THR A 149 -8.39 27.55 1.31
N MET A 150 -7.93 28.77 1.63
CA MET A 150 -6.71 29.36 1.04
C MET A 150 -5.40 28.92 1.69
N LEU A 151 -5.45 28.23 2.83
CA LEU A 151 -4.25 27.78 3.56
C LEU A 151 -3.82 26.34 3.24
N ARG A 152 -4.62 25.58 2.49
CA ARG A 152 -4.23 24.25 2.02
C ARG A 152 -3.50 24.38 0.69
N GLY A 153 -2.19 24.64 0.76
CA GLY A 153 -1.32 24.48 -0.41
C GLY A 153 -1.52 23.10 -1.03
N GLY A 154 -1.74 23.03 -2.34
CA GLY A 154 -1.95 21.76 -3.04
C GLY A 154 -0.72 20.85 -2.95
N VAL A 155 -0.93 19.54 -3.05
CA VAL A 155 0.15 18.56 -3.22
C VAL A 155 0.30 18.30 -4.71
N GLU A 156 1.50 18.52 -5.24
CA GLU A 156 1.85 18.04 -6.57
C GLU A 156 2.38 16.61 -6.44
N VAL A 157 1.87 15.71 -7.27
CA VAL A 157 2.27 14.30 -7.33
C VAL A 157 3.02 14.07 -8.63
N GLY A 158 4.28 13.65 -8.52
CA GLY A 158 5.14 13.36 -9.66
C GLY A 158 4.68 12.15 -10.47
N ASP A 159 5.10 12.10 -11.73
CA ASP A 159 4.94 10.92 -12.58
C ASP A 159 5.98 9.86 -12.18
N PHE A 160 5.50 8.72 -11.68
CA PHE A 160 6.35 7.61 -11.27
C PHE A 160 7.26 7.12 -12.40
N PHE A 161 6.78 7.11 -13.65
CA PHE A 161 7.55 6.59 -14.79
C PHE A 161 8.56 7.58 -15.33
N ALA A 162 8.43 8.86 -14.99
CA ALA A 162 9.44 9.88 -15.27
C ALA A 162 10.59 9.85 -14.25
N GLU A 163 10.38 9.20 -13.10
CA GLU A 163 11.39 9.04 -12.05
C GLU A 163 12.19 7.75 -12.27
N SER A 164 13.52 7.84 -12.24
CA SER A 164 14.42 6.67 -12.38
C SER A 164 14.53 5.84 -11.09
N ILE A 165 13.62 6.01 -10.13
CA ILE A 165 13.69 5.38 -8.80
C ILE A 165 13.69 3.85 -8.88
N LYS A 166 12.94 3.27 -9.84
CA LYS A 166 12.88 1.82 -10.08
C LYS A 166 14.24 1.26 -10.52
N ASP A 167 14.97 2.02 -11.33
CA ASP A 167 16.26 1.60 -11.91
C ASP A 167 17.37 1.50 -10.86
N HIS A 168 17.17 2.11 -9.68
CA HIS A 168 18.12 2.08 -8.56
C HIS A 168 17.85 0.94 -7.57
N LEU A 169 16.81 0.13 -7.77
CA LEU A 169 16.52 -0.99 -6.89
C LEU A 169 17.58 -2.09 -7.05
N PRO A 170 18.04 -2.71 -5.95
CA PRO A 170 19.11 -3.69 -6.04
C PRO A 170 18.62 -5.01 -6.65
N HIS A 171 19.48 -5.65 -7.46
CA HIS A 171 19.28 -7.02 -7.93
C HIS A 171 19.65 -8.08 -6.88
N THR A 172 19.73 -7.67 -5.62
CA THR A 172 20.07 -8.55 -4.52
C THR A 172 18.87 -9.42 -4.14
N VAL A 173 19.13 -10.68 -3.79
CA VAL A 173 18.11 -11.60 -3.28
C VAL A 173 17.77 -11.24 -1.83
N PRO A 174 16.50 -10.94 -1.49
CA PRO A 174 16.10 -10.60 -0.13
C PRO A 174 15.87 -11.88 0.70
N SER A 175 16.95 -12.61 0.99
CA SER A 175 16.94 -13.96 1.56
C SER A 175 16.04 -14.13 2.80
N ALA A 176 16.14 -13.22 3.78
CA ALA A 176 15.32 -13.29 4.99
C ALA A 176 13.83 -13.05 4.69
N THR A 177 13.53 -12.16 3.75
CA THR A 177 12.16 -11.89 3.29
C THR A 177 11.57 -13.11 2.57
N LEU A 178 12.33 -13.74 1.66
CA LEU A 178 11.88 -14.95 0.97
C LEU A 178 11.71 -16.13 1.93
N ALA A 179 12.62 -16.32 2.89
CA ALA A 179 12.47 -17.37 3.90
C ALA A 179 11.17 -17.19 4.70
N GLN A 180 10.85 -15.95 5.09
CA GLN A 180 9.60 -15.68 5.79
C GLN A 180 8.36 -15.80 4.90
N ALA A 181 8.44 -15.38 3.63
CA ALA A 181 7.36 -15.56 2.67
C ALA A 181 7.05 -17.05 2.47
N ALA A 182 8.07 -17.89 2.34
CA ALA A 182 7.92 -19.34 2.17
C ALA A 182 7.15 -19.96 3.33
N GLN A 183 7.50 -19.60 4.58
CA GLN A 183 6.80 -20.05 5.77
C GLN A 183 5.32 -19.65 5.73
N LEU A 184 5.04 -18.36 5.48
CA LEU A 184 3.67 -17.83 5.49
C LEU A 184 2.81 -18.40 4.36
N LEU A 185 3.38 -18.60 3.17
CA LEU A 185 2.71 -19.23 2.04
C LEU A 185 2.37 -20.70 2.34
N GLN A 186 3.32 -21.45 2.93
CA GLN A 186 3.10 -22.83 3.32
C GLN A 186 2.02 -22.96 4.40
N GLU A 187 2.04 -22.09 5.41
CA GLU A 187 1.01 -22.03 6.46
C GLU A 187 -0.41 -21.80 5.90
N ASN A 188 -0.51 -21.11 4.75
CA ASN A 188 -1.78 -20.81 4.06
C ASN A 188 -2.05 -21.72 2.85
N GLY A 189 -1.29 -22.80 2.70
CA GLY A 189 -1.48 -23.80 1.64
C GLY A 189 -1.25 -23.28 0.23
N VAL A 190 -0.43 -22.23 0.05
CA VAL A 190 -0.05 -21.70 -1.26
C VAL A 190 1.23 -22.39 -1.72
N ILE A 191 1.16 -23.06 -2.88
CA ILE A 191 2.32 -23.68 -3.52
C ILE A 191 3.13 -22.59 -4.22
N MET A 192 4.40 -22.45 -3.84
CA MET A 192 5.31 -21.50 -4.47
C MET A 192 5.62 -21.86 -5.93
N SER A 193 5.72 -20.84 -6.76
CA SER A 193 6.10 -20.89 -8.15
C SER A 193 7.58 -21.22 -8.32
N THR A 194 7.98 -21.62 -9.53
CA THR A 194 9.40 -21.82 -9.87
C THR A 194 10.20 -20.52 -9.86
N SER A 195 9.53 -19.37 -10.01
CA SER A 195 10.15 -18.04 -9.97
C SER A 195 10.49 -17.60 -8.56
N PHE A 196 9.89 -18.18 -7.52
CA PHE A 196 10.06 -17.78 -6.13
C PHE A 196 11.54 -17.66 -5.70
N VAL A 197 12.37 -18.63 -6.09
CA VAL A 197 13.80 -18.67 -5.73
C VAL A 197 14.66 -17.70 -6.53
N THR A 198 14.11 -17.08 -7.58
CA THR A 198 14.81 -16.13 -8.46
C THR A 198 14.51 -14.67 -8.13
N TYR A 199 13.64 -14.42 -7.14
CA TYR A 199 13.27 -13.06 -6.79
C TYR A 199 14.43 -12.26 -6.21
N THR A 200 14.55 -11.05 -6.72
CA THR A 200 15.43 -9.98 -6.25
C THR A 200 14.56 -8.80 -5.84
N VAL A 201 15.09 -7.86 -5.06
CA VAL A 201 14.33 -6.64 -4.71
C VAL A 201 13.82 -5.96 -5.99
N HIS A 202 14.69 -5.81 -7.00
CA HIS A 202 14.33 -5.26 -8.30
C HIS A 202 13.22 -6.05 -9.03
N SER A 203 13.26 -7.39 -9.04
CA SER A 203 12.29 -8.18 -9.82
C SER A 203 10.91 -8.27 -9.16
N ILE A 204 10.80 -7.97 -7.87
CA ILE A 204 9.53 -7.97 -7.13
C ILE A 204 8.72 -6.69 -7.45
N VAL A 205 9.39 -5.60 -7.85
CA VAL A 205 8.81 -4.28 -8.17
C VAL A 205 8.62 -4.09 -9.69
#